data_AF-A0A7C9CGK7-F1
#
_entry.id   AF-A0A7C9CGK7-F1
#
_cell.length_a   1.000
_cell.length_b   1.000
_cell.length_c   1.000
_cell.angle_alpha   90.00
_cell.angle_beta   90.00
_cell.angle_gamma   90.00
#
_symmetry.space_group_name_H-M   'P 1'
#
loop_
_entity.id
_entity.type
_entity.pdbx_description
1 polymer ?
#
loop_
_entity_poly.entity_id
_entity_poly.type
_entity_poly.pdbx_seq_one_letter_code
_entity_poly.pdbx_strand_id
1 'polypeptide(L)'
;KNMWALTSGSDFSDTHGERFSFSILRELLSLTLSSGVHSRILEGERMESSSELVPFPLLIESNYRACTIPYRFPSDNPKKATPTEIAWIELFANSISSFKKRAEEDETVPDAKVRAEKFAQRYGEILEDMKKDPESHGGPPDCILLCRLREQVLRELGFRDIFKKVKDEENAKAISLFGSVVSLNDAIEDPVKRVENLVRGILAGNIFDLGSAQLAEVFSKDGMSFLASCQ
;
A
#
# COMPACT_ATOMS: atom_id res chain seq x y z
N LYS A 1 18.58 -7.29 29.26
CA LYS A 1 19.80 -7.37 28.41
C LYS A 1 19.34 -7.92 27.07
N ASN A 2 19.51 -7.10 26.04
CA ASN A 2 18.79 -7.15 24.77
C ASN A 2 19.15 -8.38 23.93
N MET A 3 18.12 -9.08 23.45
CA MET A 3 18.19 -10.15 22.45
C MET A 3 18.15 -9.56 21.03
N TRP A 4 18.90 -8.47 20.82
CA TRP A 4 19.05 -7.73 19.56
C TRP A 4 20.52 -7.60 19.15
N ALA A 5 21.39 -8.47 19.67
CA ALA A 5 22.79 -8.55 19.28
C ALA A 5 23.11 -10.03 19.04
N LEU A 6 23.77 -10.32 17.91
CA LEU A 6 23.93 -11.63 17.24
C LEU A 6 22.73 -11.89 16.30
N THR A 7 22.76 -11.51 15.03
CA THR A 7 23.75 -11.94 14.03
C THR A 7 24.09 -10.82 13.05
N SER A 8 25.13 -10.05 13.37
CA SER A 8 26.07 -9.54 12.37
C SER A 8 26.92 -10.71 11.88
N GLY A 9 26.89 -10.99 10.58
CA GLY A 9 27.79 -11.95 9.93
C GLY A 9 27.13 -13.26 9.50
N SER A 10 26.42 -13.24 8.38
CA SER A 10 26.45 -14.32 7.39
C SER A 10 25.90 -13.75 6.09
N ASP A 11 26.82 -13.39 5.19
CA ASP A 11 26.51 -13.14 3.79
C ASP A 11 25.95 -14.43 3.20
N PHE A 12 24.64 -14.52 3.05
CA PHE A 12 24.03 -15.53 2.21
C PHE A 12 24.06 -15.02 0.77
N SER A 13 25.16 -15.32 0.08
CA SER A 13 25.29 -15.13 -1.36
C SER A 13 24.50 -16.23 -2.06
N ASP A 14 23.33 -15.89 -2.59
CA ASP A 14 22.72 -16.72 -3.63
C ASP A 14 23.41 -16.42 -4.97
N THR A 15 23.50 -17.44 -5.81
CA THR A 15 24.40 -17.53 -6.99
C THR A 15 24.11 -16.56 -8.13
N HIS A 16 23.24 -15.58 -7.94
CA HIS A 16 22.93 -14.51 -8.91
C HIS A 16 22.89 -13.10 -8.29
N GLY A 17 23.79 -12.77 -7.37
CA GLY A 17 24.38 -11.43 -7.28
C GLY A 17 23.47 -10.20 -7.08
N GLU A 18 22.20 -10.36 -6.73
CA GLU A 18 21.32 -9.24 -6.41
C GLU A 18 21.08 -9.15 -4.90
N ARG A 19 21.66 -8.12 -4.28
CA ARG A 19 21.36 -7.75 -2.88
C ARG A 19 19.91 -7.26 -2.81
N PHE A 20 18.99 -8.13 -2.41
CA PHE A 20 17.66 -7.72 -1.98
C PHE A 20 17.79 -6.86 -0.71
N SER A 21 17.61 -5.54 -0.86
CA SER A 21 17.58 -4.63 0.28
C SER A 21 16.28 -4.82 1.05
N PHE A 22 16.36 -5.42 2.24
CA PHE A 22 15.26 -5.52 3.21
C PHE A 22 14.60 -4.16 3.53
N SER A 23 15.26 -3.04 3.21
CA SER A 23 14.69 -1.69 3.30
C SER A 23 13.48 -1.51 2.39
N ILE A 24 13.55 -1.99 1.15
CA ILE A 24 12.52 -1.78 0.12
C ILE A 24 11.26 -2.60 0.44
N LEU A 25 11.45 -3.84 0.90
CA LEU A 25 10.35 -4.70 1.37
C LEU A 25 9.63 -4.10 2.58
N ARG A 26 10.37 -3.49 3.52
CA ARG A 26 9.79 -2.79 4.67
C ARG A 26 9.04 -1.52 4.27
N GLU A 27 9.50 -0.82 3.24
CA GLU A 27 8.90 0.40 2.72
C GLU A 27 7.61 0.12 1.92
N LEU A 28 7.59 -0.98 1.15
CA LEU A 28 6.39 -1.50 0.48
C LEU A 28 5.34 -2.03 1.47
N LEU A 29 5.76 -2.67 2.57
CA LEU A 29 4.86 -3.07 3.67
C LEU A 29 4.24 -1.85 4.39
N SER A 30 4.99 -0.75 4.52
CA SER A 30 4.49 0.50 5.09
C SER A 30 3.44 1.18 4.21
N LEU A 31 3.66 1.20 2.89
CA LEU A 31 2.71 1.74 1.91
C LEU A 31 1.40 0.95 1.87
N THR A 32 1.45 -0.35 2.12
CA THR A 32 0.29 -1.24 2.04
C THR A 32 -0.54 -1.25 3.31
N LEU A 33 0.11 -1.12 4.48
CA LEU A 33 -0.59 -0.74 5.72
C LEU A 33 -1.24 0.64 5.57
N SER A 34 -0.56 1.59 4.94
CA SER A 34 -1.13 2.91 4.66
C SER A 34 -2.30 2.81 3.69
N SER A 35 -2.20 2.09 2.57
CA SER A 35 -3.23 1.98 1.54
C SER A 35 -4.41 1.08 1.90
N GLY A 36 -4.21 0.01 2.69
CA GLY A 36 -5.29 -0.87 3.17
C GLY A 36 -6.11 -0.22 4.28
N VAL A 37 -5.46 0.56 5.16
CA VAL A 37 -6.15 1.44 6.12
C VAL A 37 -6.75 2.64 5.40
N HIS A 38 -6.11 3.19 4.36
CA HIS A 38 -6.69 4.27 3.54
C HIS A 38 -7.85 3.81 2.66
N SER A 39 -7.87 2.58 2.16
CA SER A 39 -9.02 2.04 1.42
C SER A 39 -10.25 2.13 2.30
N ARG A 40 -10.16 1.79 3.59
CA ARG A 40 -11.27 1.96 4.54
C ARG A 40 -11.54 3.42 4.96
N ILE A 41 -10.52 4.28 5.00
CA ILE A 41 -10.69 5.72 5.32
C ILE A 41 -11.26 6.50 4.12
N LEU A 42 -11.06 6.03 2.88
CA LEU A 42 -11.52 6.68 1.64
C LEU A 42 -12.69 5.96 0.95
N GLU A 43 -13.01 4.71 1.30
CA GLU A 43 -14.27 4.00 0.94
C GLU A 43 -15.52 4.60 1.62
N GLY A 44 -15.36 5.69 2.37
CA GLY A 44 -16.42 6.40 3.10
C GLY A 44 -17.51 7.08 2.26
N GLU A 45 -17.52 6.97 0.92
CA GLU A 45 -18.54 7.63 0.09
C GLU A 45 -19.69 6.72 -0.37
N ARG A 46 -19.79 5.47 0.13
CA ARG A 46 -21.02 4.67 0.01
C ARG A 46 -21.58 4.11 1.32
N MET A 47 -21.18 4.74 2.43
CA MET A 47 -21.93 4.74 3.68
C MET A 47 -21.77 6.13 4.33
N GLU A 48 -22.18 7.18 3.63
CA GLU A 48 -22.34 8.50 4.25
C GLU A 48 -23.51 8.43 5.24
N SER A 49 -23.23 7.98 6.47
CA SER A 49 -23.74 8.78 7.58
C SER A 49 -23.03 10.12 7.47
N SER A 50 -23.78 11.22 7.51
CA SER A 50 -23.30 12.60 7.64
C SER A 50 -22.59 12.85 8.99
N SER A 51 -21.90 11.84 9.51
CA SER A 51 -21.28 11.82 10.82
C SER A 51 -19.94 12.51 10.72
N GLU A 52 -19.82 13.60 11.46
CA GLU A 52 -18.57 14.28 11.73
C GLU A 52 -17.49 13.28 12.20
N LEU A 53 -16.28 13.41 11.65
CA LEU A 53 -15.14 12.61 12.08
C LEU A 53 -14.76 12.99 13.51
N VAL A 54 -14.68 12.00 14.41
CA VAL A 54 -14.21 12.17 15.78
C VAL A 54 -12.87 11.46 15.99
N PRO A 55 -12.02 11.92 16.92
CA PRO A 55 -10.78 11.22 17.27
C PRO A 55 -11.05 9.77 17.69
N PHE A 56 -10.14 8.86 17.32
CA PHE A 56 -10.25 7.45 17.71
C PHE A 56 -10.14 7.32 19.25
N PRO A 57 -11.10 6.69 19.96
CA PRO A 57 -11.18 6.74 21.43
C PRO A 57 -9.98 6.18 22.19
N LEU A 58 -9.16 5.32 21.57
CA LEU A 58 -7.95 4.77 22.17
C LEU A 58 -6.70 5.62 21.88
N LEU A 59 -6.82 6.74 21.18
CA LEU A 59 -5.73 7.72 21.07
C LEU A 59 -5.60 8.46 22.39
N ILE A 60 -4.57 8.07 23.15
CA ILE A 60 -4.26 8.65 24.47
C ILE A 60 -3.57 10.01 24.32
N GLU A 61 -2.85 10.23 23.23
CA GLU A 61 -2.00 11.39 23.00
C GLU A 61 -2.68 12.46 22.12
N SER A 62 -2.68 13.71 22.59
CA SER A 62 -3.21 14.86 21.85
C SER A 62 -2.28 15.35 20.73
N ASN A 63 -1.02 14.90 20.73
CA ASN A 63 0.00 15.21 19.72
C ASN A 63 0.19 14.08 18.69
N TYR A 64 -0.82 13.23 18.51
CA TYR A 64 -0.77 12.13 17.54
C TYR A 64 -0.45 12.64 16.13
N ARG A 65 0.54 12.01 15.50
CA ARG A 65 0.89 12.23 14.10
C ARG A 65 0.76 10.92 13.34
N ALA A 66 -0.16 10.88 12.37
CA ALA A 66 -0.44 9.69 11.59
C ALA A 66 0.75 9.26 10.70
N CYS A 67 1.43 10.23 10.07
CA CYS A 67 2.57 9.96 9.20
C CYS A 67 3.83 9.58 10.02
N THR A 68 4.17 8.29 10.01
CA THR A 68 5.31 7.72 10.75
C THR A 68 6.67 8.28 10.32
N ILE A 69 6.85 8.50 9.01
CA ILE A 69 8.13 8.96 8.44
C ILE A 69 8.05 10.47 8.22
N PRO A 70 8.88 11.29 8.89
CA PRO A 70 8.96 12.71 8.60
C PRO A 70 9.69 12.93 7.27
N TYR A 71 9.05 13.60 6.32
CA TYR A 71 9.71 13.98 5.07
C TYR A 71 10.51 15.27 5.22
N ARG A 72 10.16 16.08 6.22
CA ARG A 72 10.71 17.41 6.46
C ARG A 72 10.80 17.68 7.96
N PHE A 73 11.80 18.46 8.34
CA PHE A 73 11.97 19.08 9.65
C PHE A 73 11.83 20.61 9.56
N PRO A 74 11.49 21.29 10.67
CA PRO A 74 11.35 22.76 10.69
C PRO A 74 12.61 23.55 10.28
N SER A 75 13.79 22.93 10.34
CA SER A 75 15.07 23.53 9.93
C SER A 75 15.32 23.48 8.42
N ASP A 76 14.54 22.70 7.67
CA ASP A 76 14.75 22.54 6.23
C ASP A 76 14.28 23.79 5.47
N ASN A 77 14.91 24.07 4.33
CA ASN A 77 14.50 25.19 3.47
C ASN A 77 13.08 24.95 2.93
N PRO A 78 12.09 25.79 3.26
CA PRO A 78 10.70 25.57 2.84
C PRO A 78 10.49 25.67 1.33
N LYS A 79 11.36 26.38 0.61
CA LYS A 79 11.24 26.59 -0.84
C LYS A 79 11.91 25.50 -1.68
N LYS A 80 12.43 24.44 -1.05
CA LYS A 80 13.15 23.38 -1.76
C LYS A 80 12.75 22.02 -1.21
N ALA A 81 12.39 21.11 -2.10
CA ALA A 81 12.05 19.74 -1.71
C ALA A 81 13.25 19.06 -1.04
N THR A 82 13.00 18.36 0.06
CA THR A 82 14.01 17.56 0.76
C THR A 82 14.30 16.27 -0.03
N PRO A 83 15.44 15.60 0.21
CA PRO A 83 15.70 14.28 -0.39
C PRO A 83 14.61 13.25 -0.07
N THR A 84 14.04 13.30 1.14
CA THR A 84 12.96 12.38 1.55
C THR A 84 11.67 12.69 0.80
N GLU A 85 11.29 13.97 0.65
CA GLU A 85 10.12 14.36 -0.15
C GLU A 85 10.28 13.88 -1.59
N ILE A 86 11.46 14.08 -2.20
CA ILE A 86 11.74 13.64 -3.57
C ILE A 86 11.61 12.12 -3.70
N ALA A 87 12.22 11.35 -2.79
CA ALA A 87 12.16 9.89 -2.83
C ALA A 87 10.72 9.37 -2.73
N TRP A 88 9.90 9.96 -1.86
CA TRP A 88 8.49 9.60 -1.74
C TRP A 88 7.66 10.05 -2.94
N ILE A 89 7.90 11.25 -3.48
CA ILE A 89 7.25 11.69 -4.71
C ILE A 89 7.57 10.74 -5.87
N GLU A 90 8.83 10.32 -6.02
CA GLU A 90 9.26 9.37 -7.06
C GLU A 90 8.62 8.00 -6.89
N LEU A 91 8.51 7.52 -5.66
CA LEU A 91 7.79 6.29 -5.34
C LEU A 91 6.31 6.35 -5.78
N PHE A 92 5.63 7.47 -5.53
CA PHE A 92 4.25 7.67 -6.01
C PHE A 92 4.19 7.84 -7.54
N ALA A 93 5.16 8.51 -8.16
CA ALA A 93 5.24 8.64 -9.62
C ALA A 93 5.42 7.27 -10.30
N ASN A 94 6.22 6.38 -9.72
CA ASN A 94 6.41 5.01 -10.23
C ASN A 94 5.12 4.17 -10.18
N SER A 95 4.17 4.52 -9.31
CA SER A 95 2.86 3.86 -9.24
C SER A 95 1.88 4.30 -10.35
N ILE A 96 2.15 5.39 -11.06
CA ILE A 96 1.21 5.95 -12.06
C ILE A 96 0.85 4.92 -13.13
N SER A 97 1.84 4.16 -13.63
CA SER A 97 1.62 3.18 -14.69
C SER A 97 0.65 2.07 -14.27
N SER A 98 0.76 1.56 -13.04
CA SER A 98 -0.12 0.50 -12.55
C SER A 98 -1.55 1.02 -12.32
N PHE A 99 -1.69 2.21 -11.74
CA PHE A 99 -3.00 2.85 -11.55
C PHE A 99 -3.66 3.19 -12.89
N LYS A 100 -2.90 3.71 -13.86
CA LYS A 100 -3.38 3.96 -15.22
C LYS A 100 -3.92 2.67 -15.85
N LYS A 101 -3.16 1.59 -15.83
CA LYS A 101 -3.58 0.30 -16.40
C LYS A 101 -4.90 -0.20 -15.77
N ARG A 102 -5.03 -0.09 -14.44
CA ARG A 102 -6.27 -0.46 -13.74
C ARG A 102 -7.45 0.44 -14.12
N ALA A 103 -7.21 1.74 -14.23
CA ALA A 103 -8.22 2.69 -14.68
C ALA A 103 -8.65 2.45 -16.14
N GLU A 104 -7.73 2.04 -17.03
CA GLU A 104 -8.04 1.69 -18.42
C GLU A 104 -8.96 0.47 -18.55
N GLU A 105 -8.90 -0.45 -17.58
CA GLU A 105 -9.69 -1.68 -17.48
C GLU A 105 -11.06 -1.47 -16.80
N ASP A 106 -11.35 -0.26 -16.28
CA ASP A 106 -12.61 0.05 -15.62
C ASP A 106 -13.75 0.28 -16.64
N GLU A 107 -14.45 -0.80 -16.96
CA GLU A 107 -15.60 -0.82 -17.89
C GLU A 107 -16.80 0.01 -17.38
N THR A 108 -16.81 0.43 -16.12
CA THR A 108 -17.91 1.25 -15.56
C THR A 108 -17.80 2.73 -15.94
N VAL A 109 -16.64 3.15 -16.46
CA VAL A 109 -16.36 4.55 -16.82
C VAL A 109 -16.32 4.70 -18.35
N PRO A 110 -17.15 5.59 -18.94
CA PRO A 110 -17.10 5.85 -20.38
C PRO A 110 -15.77 6.52 -20.77
N ASP A 111 -15.18 6.09 -21.89
CA ASP A 111 -13.86 6.53 -22.36
C ASP A 111 -12.73 6.32 -21.34
N ALA A 112 -12.81 5.23 -20.55
CA ALA A 112 -11.86 4.89 -19.49
C ALA A 112 -10.39 5.08 -19.89
N LYS A 113 -10.00 4.62 -21.09
CA LYS A 113 -8.62 4.77 -21.59
C LYS A 113 -8.17 6.22 -21.71
N VAL A 114 -9.02 7.08 -22.27
CA VAL A 114 -8.73 8.52 -22.42
C VAL A 114 -8.65 9.19 -21.07
N ARG A 115 -9.54 8.82 -20.13
CA ARG A 115 -9.55 9.36 -18.77
C ARG A 115 -8.36 8.87 -17.95
N ALA A 116 -7.92 7.63 -18.13
CA ALA A 116 -6.74 7.07 -17.47
C ALA A 116 -5.45 7.76 -17.93
N GLU A 117 -5.35 8.11 -19.22
CA GLU A 117 -4.25 8.95 -19.72
C GLU A 117 -4.25 10.34 -19.04
N LYS A 118 -5.43 10.97 -18.95
CA LYS A 118 -5.58 12.24 -18.23
C LYS A 118 -5.22 12.13 -16.75
N PHE A 119 -5.51 11.00 -16.10
CA PHE A 119 -5.08 10.74 -14.72
C PHE A 119 -3.55 10.73 -14.63
N ALA A 120 -2.89 9.95 -15.48
CA ALA A 120 -1.44 9.83 -15.47
C ALA A 120 -0.75 11.18 -15.71
N GLN A 121 -1.26 11.96 -16.67
CA GLN A 121 -0.78 13.30 -16.93
C GLN A 121 -0.98 14.23 -15.73
N ARG A 122 -2.23 14.40 -15.27
CA ARG A 122 -2.56 15.38 -14.21
C ARG A 122 -1.87 15.06 -12.89
N TYR A 123 -1.85 13.79 -12.49
CA TYR A 123 -1.20 13.40 -11.25
C TYR A 123 0.33 13.52 -11.37
N GLY A 124 0.91 13.15 -12.51
CA GLY A 124 2.34 13.36 -12.78
C GLY A 124 2.75 14.84 -12.71
N GLU A 125 1.95 15.74 -13.29
CA GLU A 125 2.18 17.20 -13.22
C GLU A 125 2.15 17.71 -11.76
N ILE A 126 1.17 17.28 -10.96
CA ILE A 126 1.09 17.63 -9.52
C ILE A 126 2.36 17.20 -8.78
N LEU A 127 2.84 15.97 -9.02
CA LEU A 127 4.05 15.46 -8.38
C LEU A 127 5.31 16.24 -8.78
N GLU A 128 5.44 16.62 -10.05
CA GLU A 128 6.55 17.45 -10.54
C GLU A 128 6.50 18.89 -10.00
N ASP A 129 5.31 19.45 -9.82
CA ASP A 129 5.14 20.76 -9.19
C ASP A 129 5.60 20.71 -7.73
N MET A 130 5.25 19.67 -6.98
CA MET A 130 5.69 19.49 -5.59
C MET A 130 7.22 19.35 -5.45
N LYS A 131 7.92 18.78 -6.44
CA LYS A 131 9.39 18.76 -6.45
C LYS A 131 9.98 20.17 -6.59
N LYS A 132 9.33 21.04 -7.36
CA LYS A 132 9.78 22.42 -7.61
C LYS A 132 9.41 23.36 -6.46
N ASP A 133 8.21 23.20 -5.93
CA ASP A 133 7.64 24.01 -4.86
C ASP A 133 6.90 23.11 -3.86
N PRO A 134 7.51 22.77 -2.71
CA PRO A 134 6.89 21.91 -1.71
C PRO A 134 5.55 22.45 -1.17
N GLU A 135 5.33 23.76 -1.19
CA GLU A 135 4.08 24.38 -0.69
C GLU A 135 2.94 24.31 -1.73
N SER A 136 3.24 23.86 -2.96
CA SER A 136 2.22 23.67 -4.00
C SER A 136 1.22 22.58 -3.63
N HIS A 137 0.01 22.67 -4.20
CA HIS A 137 -1.04 21.64 -4.06
C HIS A 137 -1.38 21.28 -2.60
N GLY A 138 -1.18 22.21 -1.66
CA GLY A 138 -1.48 22.06 -0.23
C GLY A 138 -0.38 21.38 0.58
N GLY A 139 0.87 21.35 0.08
CA GLY A 139 2.01 20.80 0.80
C GLY A 139 2.56 21.68 1.94
N PRO A 140 3.70 21.32 2.55
CA PRO A 140 4.65 20.27 2.16
C PRO A 140 4.06 18.84 2.14
N PRO A 141 4.53 17.96 1.21
CA PRO A 141 3.92 16.65 1.05
C PRO A 141 4.17 15.75 2.26
N ASP A 142 3.18 14.93 2.56
CA ASP A 142 3.29 13.73 3.36
C ASP A 142 2.57 12.55 2.67
N CYS A 143 2.67 11.35 3.23
CA CYS A 143 2.05 10.15 2.63
C CYS A 143 0.54 10.32 2.43
N ILE A 144 -0.13 11.00 3.37
CA ILE A 144 -1.59 11.20 3.33
C ILE A 144 -1.95 12.15 2.20
N LEU A 145 -1.23 13.27 2.05
CA LEU A 145 -1.49 14.22 0.98
C LEU A 145 -1.25 13.59 -0.40
N LEU A 146 -0.15 12.86 -0.58
CA LEU A 146 0.18 12.20 -1.84
C LEU A 146 -0.90 11.16 -2.23
N CYS A 147 -1.39 10.38 -1.27
CA CYS A 147 -2.52 9.47 -1.46
C CYS A 147 -3.81 10.23 -1.81
N ARG A 148 -4.14 11.28 -1.05
CA ARG A 148 -5.37 12.07 -1.26
C ARG A 148 -5.41 12.67 -2.67
N LEU A 149 -4.32 13.27 -3.12
CA LEU A 149 -4.25 13.89 -4.45
C LEU A 149 -4.41 12.85 -5.57
N ARG A 150 -3.82 11.65 -5.43
CA ARG A 150 -4.02 10.55 -6.38
C ARG A 150 -5.51 10.19 -6.51
N GLU A 151 -6.17 9.96 -5.39
CA GLU A 151 -7.58 9.58 -5.35
C GLU A 151 -8.49 10.72 -5.82
N GLN A 152 -8.17 11.97 -5.48
CA GLN A 152 -8.90 13.13 -5.95
C GLN A 152 -8.88 13.22 -7.49
N VAL A 153 -7.71 13.09 -8.13
CA VAL A 153 -7.60 13.13 -9.59
C VAL A 153 -8.41 12.00 -10.23
N LEU A 154 -8.36 10.78 -9.68
CA LEU A 154 -9.16 9.65 -10.16
C LEU A 154 -10.67 9.95 -10.07
N ARG A 155 -11.14 10.44 -8.92
CA ARG A 155 -12.56 10.76 -8.68
C ARG A 155 -13.08 11.87 -9.57
N GLU A 156 -12.30 12.94 -9.74
CA GLU A 156 -12.64 14.04 -10.65
C GLU A 156 -12.76 13.57 -12.10
N LEU A 157 -12.00 12.55 -12.48
CA LEU A 157 -12.08 11.93 -13.80
C LEU A 157 -13.19 10.87 -13.91
N GLY A 158 -13.94 10.63 -12.83
CA GLY A 158 -15.11 9.75 -12.79
C GLY A 158 -14.82 8.33 -12.32
N PHE A 159 -13.57 8.00 -12.00
CA PHE A 159 -13.22 6.70 -11.43
C PHE A 159 -13.62 6.64 -9.96
N ARG A 160 -14.39 5.62 -9.58
CA ARG A 160 -14.82 5.42 -8.18
C ARG A 160 -13.99 4.37 -7.46
N ASP A 161 -13.78 3.22 -8.09
CA ASP A 161 -12.97 2.13 -7.56
C ASP A 161 -12.38 1.32 -8.72
N ILE A 162 -11.20 1.73 -9.18
CA ILE A 162 -10.47 1.07 -10.29
C ILE A 162 -9.98 -0.34 -9.93
N PHE A 163 -10.08 -0.75 -8.66
CA PHE A 163 -9.66 -2.07 -8.19
C PHE A 163 -10.85 -3.01 -7.94
N LYS A 164 -12.10 -2.55 -8.09
CA LYS A 164 -13.30 -3.31 -7.72
C LYS A 164 -13.33 -4.72 -8.31
N LYS A 165 -13.06 -4.84 -9.61
CA LYS A 165 -13.08 -6.12 -10.32
C LYS A 165 -12.08 -7.12 -9.73
N VAL A 166 -10.85 -6.67 -9.48
CA VAL A 166 -9.79 -7.51 -8.90
C VAL A 166 -10.11 -7.88 -7.46
N LYS A 167 -10.58 -6.92 -6.66
CA LYS A 167 -11.04 -7.17 -5.29
C LYS A 167 -12.14 -8.23 -5.26
N ASP A 168 -13.08 -8.22 -6.21
CA ASP A 168 -14.14 -9.22 -6.29
C ASP A 168 -13.61 -10.62 -6.63
N GLU A 169 -12.69 -10.71 -7.60
CA GLU A 169 -12.06 -11.98 -7.97
C GLU A 169 -11.21 -12.56 -6.83
N GLU A 170 -10.44 -11.72 -6.14
CA GLU A 170 -9.61 -12.11 -4.99
C GLU A 170 -10.47 -12.52 -3.79
N ASN A 171 -11.52 -11.75 -3.47
CA ASN A 171 -12.45 -12.08 -2.39
C ASN A 171 -13.19 -13.39 -2.66
N ALA A 172 -13.64 -13.63 -3.90
CA ALA A 172 -14.30 -14.88 -4.25
C ALA A 172 -13.35 -16.09 -4.07
N LYS A 173 -12.09 -15.95 -4.48
CA LYS A 173 -11.05 -16.97 -4.25
C LYS A 173 -10.79 -17.17 -2.76
N ALA A 174 -10.59 -16.10 -1.99
CA ALA A 174 -10.35 -16.16 -0.56
C ALA A 174 -11.49 -16.85 0.20
N ILE A 175 -12.74 -16.52 -0.13
CA ILE A 175 -13.93 -17.17 0.44
C ILE A 175 -13.94 -18.67 0.14
N SER A 176 -13.59 -19.08 -1.08
CA SER A 176 -13.55 -20.51 -1.42
C SER A 176 -12.48 -21.31 -0.65
N LEU A 177 -11.39 -20.66 -0.25
CA LEU A 177 -10.32 -21.26 0.57
C LEU A 177 -10.55 -21.14 2.07
N PHE A 178 -11.43 -20.25 2.52
CA PHE A 178 -11.60 -19.92 3.93
C PHE A 178 -11.86 -21.16 4.81
N GLY A 179 -12.79 -22.03 4.40
CA GLY A 179 -13.16 -23.21 5.18
C GLY A 179 -12.00 -24.19 5.40
N SER A 180 -11.16 -24.40 4.37
CA SER A 180 -10.00 -25.30 4.49
C SER A 180 -8.89 -24.68 5.35
N VAL A 181 -8.63 -23.37 5.21
CA VAL A 181 -7.66 -22.64 6.03
C VAL A 181 -8.04 -22.66 7.51
N VAL A 182 -9.34 -22.45 7.84
CA VAL A 182 -9.82 -22.54 9.22
C VAL A 182 -9.66 -23.96 9.77
N SER A 183 -10.07 -24.97 9.00
CA SER A 183 -9.96 -26.39 9.42
C SER A 183 -8.52 -26.81 9.71
N LEU A 184 -7.54 -26.33 8.92
CA LEU A 184 -6.12 -26.56 9.15
C LEU A 184 -5.62 -25.94 10.46
N ASN A 185 -6.09 -24.74 10.80
CA ASN A 185 -5.74 -24.08 12.05
C ASN A 185 -6.40 -24.76 13.26
N ASP A 186 -7.67 -25.18 13.13
CA ASP A 186 -8.40 -25.87 14.20
C ASP A 186 -7.78 -27.23 14.55
N ALA A 187 -7.17 -27.90 13.58
CA ALA A 187 -6.47 -29.17 13.78
C ALA A 187 -5.17 -29.04 14.61
N ILE A 188 -4.64 -27.83 14.82
CA ILE A 188 -3.45 -27.61 15.65
C ILE A 188 -3.86 -27.64 17.12
N GLU A 189 -3.57 -28.74 17.83
CA GLU A 189 -3.98 -28.92 19.25
C GLU A 189 -3.29 -27.92 20.19
N ASP A 190 -2.01 -27.64 19.97
CA ASP A 190 -1.22 -26.73 20.80
C ASP A 190 -1.67 -25.26 20.58
N PRO A 191 -2.20 -24.57 21.60
CA PRO A 191 -2.74 -23.23 21.43
C PRO A 191 -1.69 -22.20 21.00
N VAL A 192 -0.44 -22.34 21.43
CA VAL A 192 0.64 -21.39 21.10
C VAL A 192 1.02 -21.53 19.63
N LYS A 193 1.21 -22.77 19.16
CA LYS A 193 1.47 -23.07 17.74
C LYS A 193 0.30 -22.65 16.85
N ARG A 194 -0.94 -22.78 17.32
CA ARG A 194 -2.11 -22.31 16.56
C ARG A 194 -2.07 -20.80 16.35
N VAL A 195 -1.79 -20.04 17.41
CA VAL A 195 -1.65 -18.57 17.31
C VAL A 195 -0.47 -18.21 16.39
N GLU A 196 0.66 -18.90 16.50
CA GLU A 196 1.79 -18.67 15.60
C GLU A 196 1.39 -18.89 14.14
N ASN A 197 0.69 -19.98 13.83
CA ASN A 197 0.24 -20.28 12.47
C ASN A 197 -0.78 -19.25 11.96
N LEU A 198 -1.67 -18.76 12.82
CA LEU A 198 -2.58 -17.67 12.48
C LEU A 198 -1.83 -16.37 12.18
N VAL A 199 -0.81 -16.01 12.97
CA VAL A 199 0.03 -14.82 12.73
C VAL A 199 0.77 -14.94 11.40
N ARG A 200 1.33 -16.12 11.09
CA ARG A 200 1.93 -16.39 9.77
C ARG A 200 0.91 -16.23 8.65
N GLY A 201 -0.30 -16.76 8.83
CA GLY A 201 -1.41 -16.61 7.89
C GLY A 201 -1.82 -15.16 7.65
N ILE A 202 -1.84 -14.31 8.70
CA ILE A 202 -2.12 -12.87 8.58
C ILE A 202 -1.03 -12.19 7.73
N LEU A 203 0.24 -12.48 8.00
CA LEU A 203 1.36 -11.89 7.25
C LEU A 203 1.38 -12.37 5.79
N ALA A 204 1.13 -13.66 5.56
CA ALA A 204 1.06 -14.25 4.22
C ALA A 204 -0.12 -13.68 3.42
N GLY A 205 -1.29 -13.54 4.05
CA GLY A 205 -2.47 -12.91 3.44
C GLY A 205 -2.21 -11.48 3.02
N ASN A 206 -1.52 -10.70 3.86
CA ASN A 206 -1.16 -9.32 3.52
C ASN A 206 -0.21 -9.24 2.33
N ILE A 207 0.64 -10.25 2.06
CA ILE A 207 1.51 -10.28 0.88
C ILE A 207 0.72 -10.73 -0.36
N PHE A 208 -0.17 -11.72 -0.20
CA PHE A 208 -0.97 -12.27 -1.28
C PHE A 208 -2.03 -11.29 -1.81
N ASP A 209 -2.57 -10.41 -0.96
CA ASP A 209 -3.48 -9.30 -1.30
C ASP A 209 -2.80 -8.17 -2.11
N LEU A 210 -1.46 -8.20 -2.23
CA LEU A 210 -0.74 -7.20 -3.02
C LEU A 210 -0.74 -7.61 -4.48
N GLY A 211 -1.56 -6.92 -5.27
CA GLY A 211 -1.36 -6.70 -6.71
C GLY A 211 -0.05 -5.94 -7.04
N SER A 212 1.04 -6.29 -6.36
CA SER A 212 2.40 -5.89 -6.67
C SER A 212 2.71 -6.36 -8.09
N ALA A 213 2.97 -5.41 -8.99
CA ALA A 213 3.36 -5.70 -10.37
C ALA A 213 4.57 -6.65 -10.45
N GLN A 214 5.42 -6.65 -9.42
CA GLN A 214 6.63 -7.46 -9.34
C GLN A 214 6.36 -8.88 -8.80
N LEU A 215 5.43 -9.02 -7.84
CA LEU A 215 5.01 -10.34 -7.38
C LEU A 215 4.08 -11.00 -8.41
N ALA A 216 3.22 -10.27 -9.12
CA ALA A 216 2.41 -10.83 -10.20
C ALA A 216 3.24 -11.49 -11.30
N GLU A 217 4.43 -10.94 -11.60
CA GLU A 217 5.37 -11.52 -12.58
C GLU A 217 6.01 -12.83 -12.08
N VAL A 218 6.40 -12.88 -10.80
CA VAL A 218 6.92 -14.10 -10.15
C VAL A 218 5.81 -15.15 -9.94
N PHE A 219 4.61 -14.72 -9.57
CA PHE A 219 3.43 -15.56 -9.34
C PHE A 219 2.86 -16.17 -10.63
N SER A 220 2.97 -15.47 -11.77
CA SER A 220 2.51 -15.98 -13.07
C SER A 220 3.34 -17.16 -13.58
N LYS A 221 4.59 -17.33 -13.11
CA LYS A 221 5.50 -18.37 -13.57
C LYS A 221 5.41 -19.67 -12.78
N ASP A 222 5.13 -19.62 -11.48
CA ASP A 222 5.32 -20.79 -10.58
C ASP A 222 4.05 -21.35 -9.91
N GLY A 223 2.86 -20.75 -10.10
CA GLY A 223 1.60 -21.38 -9.68
C GLY A 223 1.50 -21.76 -8.19
N MET A 224 2.08 -20.95 -7.29
CA MET A 224 2.08 -21.22 -5.85
C MET A 224 0.75 -20.82 -5.18
N SER A 225 0.30 -21.64 -4.22
CA SER A 225 -0.94 -21.45 -3.46
C SER A 225 -0.72 -20.63 -2.17
N PHE A 226 -1.77 -19.98 -1.66
CA PHE A 226 -1.76 -19.26 -0.37
C PHE A 226 -1.15 -20.09 0.79
N LEU A 227 -1.39 -21.40 0.81
CA LEU A 227 -0.84 -22.31 1.82
C LEU A 227 0.68 -22.46 1.72
N ALA A 228 1.24 -22.38 0.51
CA ALA A 228 2.69 -22.43 0.30
C ALA A 228 3.38 -21.14 0.78
N SER A 229 2.67 -20.01 0.86
CA SER A 229 3.17 -18.76 1.44
C SER A 229 3.15 -18.75 2.97
N CYS A 230 2.51 -19.73 3.60
CA CYS A 230 2.44 -19.87 5.06
C CYS A 230 3.52 -20.80 5.64
N GLN A 231 4.22 -21.56 4.78
CA GLN A 231 5.29 -22.50 5.14
C GLN A 231 6.66 -21.82 5.07
#